data_AF-A0A7X9DK32-F1
#
_entry.id   AF-A0A7X9DK32-F1
#
_cell.length_a   1.000
_cell.length_b   1.000
_cell.length_c   1.000
_cell.angle_alpha   90.00
_cell.angle_beta   90.00
_cell.angle_gamma   90.00
#
_symmetry.space_group_name_H-M   'P 1'
#
loop_
_entity.id
_entity.type
_entity.pdbx_description
1 polymer ?
#
loop_
_entity_poly.entity_id
_entity_poly.type
_entity_poly.pdbx_seq_one_letter_code
_entity_poly.pdbx_strand_id
1 'polypeptide(L)' 'MRLNLSQDRFAKKIGLTGKTISAYENGRCVPPLKVLDKITATYGQPFLSAGVEDKDNLTRKLNLIKQYVCDLEKIIS' A
#
# COMPACT_ATOMS: atom_id res chain seq x y z
N MET A 1 -2.08 -15.24 9.48
CA MET A 1 -0.97 -14.79 8.61
C MET A 1 -0.25 -16.01 8.03
N ARG A 2 0.06 -16.02 6.72
CA ARG A 2 0.57 -17.18 5.94
C ARG A 2 2.11 -17.40 5.96
N LEU A 3 2.86 -16.61 6.73
CA LEU A 3 4.26 -16.95 7.04
C LEU A 3 4.26 -17.70 8.36
N ASN A 4 4.85 -18.89 8.40
CA ASN A 4 4.93 -19.78 9.56
C ASN A 4 5.83 -19.23 10.71
N LEU A 5 5.80 -17.91 10.94
CA LEU A 5 6.52 -17.20 11.97
C LEU A 5 5.58 -17.02 13.16
N SER A 6 6.01 -17.46 14.35
CA SER A 6 5.29 -17.11 15.58
C SER A 6 5.27 -15.58 15.75
N GLN A 7 4.20 -15.07 16.38
CA GLN A 7 4.07 -13.63 16.69
C GLN A 7 5.32 -13.10 17.39
N ASP A 8 5.93 -13.87 18.30
CA ASP A 8 7.17 -13.50 18.98
C ASP A 8 8.37 -13.39 18.05
N ARG A 9 8.52 -14.31 17.10
CA ARG A 9 9.62 -14.27 16.14
C ARG A 9 9.47 -13.07 15.21
N PHE A 10 8.26 -12.80 14.75
CA PHE A 10 7.97 -11.63 13.93
C PHE A 10 8.19 -10.33 14.71
N ALA A 11 7.65 -10.23 15.92
CA ALA A 11 7.79 -9.07 16.77
C ALA A 11 9.27 -8.74 17.02
N LYS A 12 10.08 -9.73 17.39
CA LYS A 12 11.54 -9.58 17.57
C LYS A 12 12.22 -9.03 16.31
N LYS A 13 11.85 -9.51 15.12
CA LYS A 13 12.43 -9.07 13.85
C LYS A 13 12.19 -7.58 13.56
N ILE A 14 11.06 -7.02 14.01
CA ILE A 14 10.74 -5.59 13.82
C ILE A 14 10.96 -4.73 15.08
N GLY A 15 11.56 -5.30 16.13
CA GLY A 15 11.89 -4.63 17.39
C GLY A 15 10.68 -4.37 18.30
N LEU A 16 9.66 -5.21 18.23
CA LEU A 16 8.45 -5.16 19.07
C LEU A 16 8.32 -6.42 19.95
N THR A 17 7.35 -6.40 20.86
CA THR A 17 6.99 -7.57 21.67
C THR A 17 5.86 -8.36 21.02
N GLY A 18 5.77 -9.66 21.26
CA GLY A 18 4.66 -10.48 20.78
C GLY A 18 3.30 -9.98 21.28
N LYS A 19 3.23 -9.42 22.49
CA LYS A 19 2.04 -8.77 23.04
C LYS A 19 1.59 -7.57 22.18
N THR A 20 2.55 -6.76 21.70
CA THR A 20 2.26 -5.62 20.83
C THR A 20 1.67 -6.08 19.49
N ILE A 21 2.22 -7.12 18.88
CA ILE A 21 1.67 -7.72 17.66
C ILE A 21 0.28 -8.30 17.89
N SER A 22 0.09 -9.05 18.98
CA SER A 22 -1.21 -9.59 19.37
C SER A 22 -2.25 -8.49 19.59
N ALA A 23 -1.87 -7.32 20.12
CA ALA A 23 -2.77 -6.19 20.27
C ALA A 23 -3.23 -5.65 18.90
N TYR A 24 -2.34 -5.57 17.91
CA TYR A 24 -2.69 -5.15 16.56
C TYR A 24 -3.62 -6.16 15.85
N GLU A 25 -3.29 -7.45 15.94
CA GLU A 25 -4.08 -8.51 15.27
C GLU A 25 -5.50 -8.65 15.83
N ASN A 26 -5.68 -8.40 17.13
CA ASN A 26 -6.98 -8.46 17.79
C ASN A 26 -7.73 -7.11 17.78
N GLY A 27 -7.22 -6.10 17.05
CA GLY A 27 -7.86 -4.78 16.95
C GLY A 27 -7.87 -3.97 18.26
N ARG A 28 -7.09 -4.37 19.27
CA ARG A 28 -7.01 -3.67 20.56
C ARG A 28 -6.18 -2.39 20.48
N CYS A 29 -5.31 -2.29 19.47
CA CYS A 29 -4.48 -1.12 19.22
C CYS A 29 -4.26 -0.97 17.72
N VAL A 30 -4.16 0.28 17.24
CA VAL A 30 -3.84 0.57 15.84
C VAL A 30 -2.32 0.78 15.72
N PRO A 31 -1.62 0.04 14.83
CA PRO A 31 -0.19 0.24 14.63
C PRO A 31 0.09 1.61 14.00
N PRO A 32 1.10 2.35 14.47
CA PRO A 32 1.51 3.62 13.84
C PRO A 32 2.16 3.38 12.48
N LEU A 33 2.16 4.39 11.60
CA LEU A 33 2.71 4.30 10.23
C LEU A 33 4.14 3.72 10.19
N LYS A 34 5.02 4.15 11.08
CA LYS A 34 6.40 3.62 11.17
C LYS A 34 6.46 2.11 11.43
N VAL A 35 5.48 1.56 12.14
CA VAL A 35 5.38 0.11 12.40
C VAL A 35 4.80 -0.60 11.19
N LEU A 36 3.85 0.02 10.50
CA LEU A 36 3.30 -0.49 9.24
C LEU A 36 4.38 -0.58 8.15
N ASP A 37 5.25 0.41 8.04
CA ASP A 37 6.42 0.37 7.13
C ASP A 37 7.35 -0.82 7.45
N LYS A 38 7.61 -1.07 8.74
CA LYS A 38 8.43 -2.21 9.18
C LYS A 38 7.76 -3.56 8.90
N ILE A 39 6.45 -3.66 9.13
CA ILE A 39 5.67 -4.86 8.83
C ILE A 39 5.79 -5.17 7.33
N THR A 40 5.57 -4.17 6.49
CA THR A 40 5.52 -4.34 5.04
C THR A 40 6.88 -4.57 4.39
N ALA A 41 7.93 -3.93 4.90
CA ALA A 41 9.31 -4.28 4.56
C ALA A 41 9.64 -5.74 4.92
N THR A 42 9.07 -6.28 6.00
CA THR A 42 9.35 -7.64 6.46
C THR A 42 8.57 -8.72 5.71
N TYR A 43 7.33 -8.42 5.31
CA TYR A 43 6.45 -9.33 4.57
C TYR A 43 6.54 -9.17 3.05
N GLY A 44 7.27 -8.16 2.55
CA GLY A 44 7.43 -7.92 1.12
C GLY A 44 6.13 -7.54 0.41
N GLN A 45 5.12 -7.07 1.14
CA GLN A 45 3.84 -6.64 0.61
C GLN A 45 3.66 -5.16 0.92
N PRO A 46 3.44 -4.28 -0.07
CA PRO A 46 3.23 -2.86 0.16
C PRO A 46 2.01 -2.62 1.07
N PHE A 47 2.18 -1.78 2.11
CA PHE A 47 1.06 -1.42 3.00
C PHE A 47 0.04 -0.55 2.29
N LEU A 48 0.54 0.34 1.44
CA LEU A 48 -0.22 1.31 0.69
C LEU A 48 -0.33 0.84 -0.75
N SER A 49 -1.43 0.16 -1.08
CA SER A 49 -1.91 0.10 -2.47
C SER A 49 -2.75 1.34 -2.83
N ALA A 50 -3.13 2.14 -1.82
CA ALA A 50 -4.09 3.24 -1.91
C ALA A 50 -3.52 4.56 -2.49
N GLY A 51 -2.59 4.47 -3.45
CA GLY A 51 -2.06 5.65 -4.14
C GLY A 51 -1.48 5.36 -5.52
N VAL A 52 -1.24 4.09 -5.84
CA VAL A 52 -0.87 3.66 -7.19
C VAL A 52 -2.10 3.67 -8.10
N GLU A 53 -3.26 3.22 -7.61
CA GLU A 53 -4.51 3.28 -8.38
C GLU A 53 -4.91 4.71 -8.76
N ASP A 54 -4.76 5.67 -7.86
CA ASP A 54 -5.12 7.06 -8.13
C ASP A 54 -4.18 7.72 -9.17
N LYS A 55 -2.87 7.45 -9.07
CA LYS A 55 -1.89 7.97 -10.03
C LYS A 55 -2.08 7.37 -11.41
N ASP A 56 -2.33 6.07 -11.48
CA ASP A 56 -2.58 5.37 -12.75
C ASP A 56 -3.91 5.81 -13.38
N ASN A 57 -4.95 6.02 -12.56
CA ASN A 57 -6.24 6.55 -13.02
C ASN A 57 -6.11 7.97 -13.56
N LEU A 58 -5.40 8.84 -12.85
CA LEU A 58 -5.14 10.22 -13.30
C LEU A 58 -4.34 10.24 -14.60
N THR A 59 -3.31 9.38 -14.71
CA THR A 59 -2.49 9.26 -15.92
C THR A 59 -3.32 8.79 -17.12
N ARG A 60 -4.20 7.80 -16.93
CA ARG A 60 -5.13 7.35 -17.97
C ARG A 60 -6.07 8.45 -18.43
N LYS A 61 -6.67 9.20 -17.49
CA LYS A 61 -7.55 10.33 -17.79
C LYS A 61 -6.83 11.43 -18.58
N LEU A 62 -5.60 11.76 -18.21
CA LEU A 62 -4.77 12.72 -18.96
C LEU A 62 -4.49 12.26 -20.39
N ASN A 63 -4.20 10.98 -20.59
CA ASN A 63 -3.97 10.43 -21.92
C ASN A 63 -5.25 10.42 -22.77
N LEU A 64 -6.40 10.15 -22.18
CA LEU A 64 -7.70 10.27 -22.85
C LEU A 64 -7.97 11.70 -23.33
N ILE A 65 -7.73 12.69 -22.46
CA ILE A 65 -7.90 14.10 -22.84
C ILE A 65 -6.98 14.46 -24.00
N LYS A 66 -5.70 14.04 -23.97
CA LYS A 66 -4.78 14.24 -25.10
C LYS A 66 -5.30 13.64 -26.40
N GLN A 67 -5.87 12.44 -26.33
CA GLN A 67 -6.43 11.77 -27.50
C GLN A 67 -7.63 12.56 -28.06
N TYR A 68 -8.55 12.99 -27.21
CA TYR A 68 -9.71 13.78 -27.65
C TYR A 68 -9.32 15.10 -28.29
N VAL A 69 -8.32 15.80 -27.75
CA VAL A 69 -7.80 17.03 -28.36
C VAL A 69 -7.23 16.74 -29.75
N CYS A 70 -6.42 15.68 -29.89
CA CYS A 70 -5.85 15.29 -31.18
C CYS A 70 -6.93 14.91 -32.21
N ASP A 71 -7.99 14.25 -31.77
CA ASP A 71 -9.09 13.88 -32.66
C ASP A 71 -9.92 15.10 -33.09
N LEU A 72 -10.12 16.09 -32.20
CA LEU A 72 -10.73 17.36 -32.56
C LEU A 72 -9.87 18.16 -33.55
N GLU A 73 -8.54 18.19 -33.36
CA GLU A 73 -7.62 18.84 -34.30
C GLU A 73 -7.71 18.26 -35.72
N LYS A 74 -7.90 16.94 -35.84
CA LYS A 74 -8.09 16.25 -37.13
C LYS A 74 -9.44 16.54 -37.79
N ILE A 75 -10.46 16.90 -37.02
CA ILE A 75 -11.79 17.27 -37.55
C ILE A 75 -11.77 18.71 -38.07
N ILE A 76 -10.94 19.56 -37.46
CA ILE A 76 -10.84 20.99 -37.79
C ILE A 76 -9.81 21.25 -38.91
N SER A 77 -8.88 20.31 -39.15
CA SER A 77 -7.91 20.36 -40.28
C SER A 77 -8.46 19.71 -41.54
#